data_AF-X1G4Q6-F1
#
_entry.id   AF-X1G4Q6-F1
#
_cell.length_a   1.000
_cell.length_b   1.000
_cell.length_c   1.000
_cell.angle_alpha   90.00
_cell.angle_beta   90.00
_cell.angle_gamma   90.00
#
_symmetry.space_group_name_H-M   'P 1'
#
loop_
_entity.id
_entity.type
_entity.pdbx_description
1 polymer ?
#
loop_
_entity_poly.entity_id
_entity_poly.type
_entity_poly.pdbx_seq_one_letter_code
_entity_poly.pdbx_strand_id
1 'polypeptide(L)'
;YSPSDYFFTSVGFLGLATPNFLLALVLMFLFYKYFGLSVGGLFSPQFIEAPWSLAKVMDMMDHMWIPVIVIGTAGTCGLIRVMRGCLLDELRKQYVITARAKGVSERKLLFKYPVRIAINPIISTIGWTLPRIISGATITAVVLSLPTTGPLLLRALKSQDMYLAGSFILILATLTVIGTLISDILLVWLDPRIRYERRE
;
A
#
# COMPACT_ATOMS: atom_id res chain seq x y z
N TYR A 1 -1.59 -27.11 -5.06
CA TYR A 1 -0.82 -25.93 -4.61
C TYR A 1 0.61 -26.35 -4.32
N SER A 2 1.62 -25.55 -4.65
CA SER A 2 3.03 -25.88 -4.40
C SER A 2 3.44 -25.57 -2.95
N PRO A 3 4.52 -26.16 -2.41
CA PRO A 3 5.03 -25.83 -1.07
C PRO A 3 5.37 -24.34 -0.91
N SER A 4 5.92 -23.71 -1.95
CA SER A 4 6.17 -22.27 -2.00
C SER A 4 4.88 -21.46 -1.83
N ASP A 5 3.77 -21.95 -2.38
CA ASP A 5 2.50 -21.27 -2.34
C ASP A 5 1.89 -21.23 -0.93
N TYR A 6 2.01 -22.33 -0.19
CA TYR A 6 1.65 -22.37 1.22
C TYR A 6 2.52 -21.44 2.05
N PHE A 7 3.84 -21.42 1.83
CA PHE A 7 4.75 -20.53 2.54
C PHE A 7 4.40 -19.05 2.37
N PHE A 8 4.28 -18.58 1.12
CA PHE A 8 3.95 -17.17 0.85
C PHE A 8 2.55 -16.80 1.34
N THR A 9 1.61 -17.73 1.27
CA THR A 9 0.25 -17.52 1.78
C THR A 9 0.25 -17.38 3.30
N SER A 10 0.96 -18.26 4.02
CA SER A 10 1.11 -18.19 5.48
C SER A 10 1.80 -16.91 5.93
N VAL A 11 2.90 -16.51 5.28
CA VAL A 11 3.57 -15.23 5.54
C VAL A 11 2.62 -14.05 5.28
N GLY A 12 1.86 -14.10 4.19
CA GLY A 12 0.84 -13.10 3.87
C GLY A 12 -0.26 -12.97 4.93
N PHE A 13 -0.71 -14.10 5.50
CA PHE A 13 -1.68 -14.11 6.59
C PHE A 13 -1.11 -13.56 7.89
N LEU A 14 0.14 -13.89 8.23
CA LEU A 14 0.82 -13.31 9.40
C LEU A 14 0.99 -11.80 9.25
N GLY A 15 1.39 -11.33 8.07
CA GLY A 15 1.51 -9.90 7.77
C GLY A 15 0.17 -9.15 7.83
N LEU A 16 -0.94 -9.79 7.46
CA LEU A 16 -2.29 -9.22 7.57
C LEU A 16 -2.84 -9.24 9.01
N ALA A 17 -2.51 -10.28 9.78
CA ALA A 17 -2.99 -10.42 11.16
C ALA A 17 -2.22 -9.53 12.14
N THR A 18 -0.98 -9.16 11.80
CA THR A 18 -0.11 -8.35 12.67
C THR A 18 -0.39 -6.86 12.46
N PRO A 19 -0.74 -6.09 13.52
CA PRO A 19 -0.85 -4.64 13.41
C PRO A 19 0.49 -3.99 13.02
N ASN A 20 0.46 -3.02 12.09
CA ASN A 20 1.69 -2.37 11.58
C ASN A 20 2.56 -1.77 12.69
N PHE A 21 1.97 -1.14 13.70
CA PHE A 21 2.72 -0.57 14.81
C PHE A 21 3.42 -1.66 15.66
N LEU A 22 2.79 -2.83 15.79
CA LEU A 22 3.38 -3.96 16.52
C LEU A 22 4.56 -4.53 15.73
N LEU A 23 4.40 -4.67 14.41
CA LEU A 23 5.48 -5.08 13.53
C LEU A 23 6.67 -4.08 13.61
N ALA A 24 6.40 -2.77 13.62
CA ALA A 24 7.43 -1.75 13.86
C ALA A 24 8.16 -1.98 15.19
N LEU A 25 7.45 -2.16 16.30
CA LEU A 25 8.06 -2.37 17.62
C LEU A 25 8.94 -3.62 17.65
N VAL A 26 8.47 -4.73 17.08
CA VAL A 26 9.23 -5.98 17.01
C VAL A 26 10.50 -5.80 16.18
N LEU A 27 10.40 -5.19 15.00
CA LEU A 27 11.57 -4.93 14.15
C LEU A 27 12.55 -3.98 14.84
N MET A 28 12.08 -2.88 15.43
CA MET A 28 12.92 -1.96 16.21
C MET A 28 13.70 -2.70 17.31
N PHE A 29 13.02 -3.55 18.09
CA PHE A 29 13.64 -4.32 19.16
C PHE A 29 14.69 -5.30 18.63
N LEU A 30 14.38 -6.05 17.57
CA LEU A 30 15.30 -7.04 16.99
C LEU A 30 16.54 -6.36 16.42
N PHE A 31 16.37 -5.28 15.66
CA PHE A 31 17.49 -4.54 15.06
C PHE A 31 18.37 -3.86 16.11
N TYR A 32 17.76 -3.28 17.13
CA TYR A 32 18.50 -2.72 18.25
C TYR A 32 19.27 -3.80 19.02
N LYS A 33 18.63 -4.92 19.36
CA LYS A 33 19.24 -5.98 20.18
C LYS A 33 20.35 -6.75 19.46
N TYR A 34 20.15 -7.11 18.19
CA TYR A 34 21.08 -7.98 17.47
C TYR A 34 22.08 -7.23 16.60
N PHE A 35 21.74 -6.05 16.11
CA PHE A 35 22.58 -5.27 15.20
C PHE A 35 23.06 -3.94 15.81
N GLY A 36 22.56 -3.55 16.98
CA GLY A 36 22.90 -2.27 17.61
C GLY A 36 22.39 -1.04 16.83
N LEU A 37 21.47 -1.24 15.88
CA LEU A 37 20.99 -0.18 15.00
C LEU A 37 19.77 0.53 15.61
N SER A 38 19.81 1.86 15.70
CA SER A 38 18.64 2.67 16.02
C SER A 38 17.78 2.84 14.78
N VAL A 39 16.64 2.17 14.77
CA VAL A 39 15.71 2.06 13.63
C VAL A 39 14.72 3.23 13.54
N GLY A 40 14.71 4.12 14.53
CA GLY A 40 13.81 5.27 14.56
C GLY A 40 14.30 6.43 13.69
N GLY A 41 13.36 7.15 13.09
CA GLY A 41 13.62 8.31 12.25
C GLY A 41 13.92 7.97 10.79
N LEU A 42 14.11 9.03 9.99
CA LEU A 42 14.51 8.94 8.58
C LEU A 42 15.92 9.45 8.32
N PHE A 43 16.61 9.97 9.34
CA PHE A 43 17.90 10.61 9.20
C PHE A 43 18.77 10.30 10.40
N SER A 44 20.07 10.17 10.18
CA SER A 44 21.08 10.20 11.24
C SER A 44 21.05 11.55 11.97
N PRO A 45 21.46 11.64 13.25
CA PRO A 45 21.39 12.87 14.05
C PRO A 45 21.99 14.11 13.38
N GLN A 46 23.11 13.94 12.66
CA GLN A 46 23.81 14.99 11.93
C GLN A 46 23.04 15.54 10.71
N PHE A 47 22.12 14.76 10.14
CA PHE A 47 21.35 15.12 8.95
C PHE A 47 19.95 15.63 9.25
N ILE A 48 19.47 15.54 10.50
CA ILE A 48 18.12 15.97 10.88
C ILE A 48 17.87 17.44 10.49
N GLU A 49 18.71 18.36 10.96
CA GLU A 49 18.59 19.80 10.69
C GLU A 49 19.50 20.30 9.54
N ALA A 50 20.29 19.41 8.93
CA ALA A 50 21.15 19.78 7.81
C ALA A 50 20.33 20.19 6.57
N PRO A 51 20.82 21.13 5.74
CA PRO A 51 20.19 21.46 4.47
C PRO A 51 20.17 20.25 3.52
N TRP A 52 19.24 20.27 2.57
CA TRP A 52 19.15 19.21 1.57
C TRP A 52 20.44 19.11 0.75
N SER A 53 21.04 17.93 0.74
CA SER A 53 22.25 17.58 0.02
C SER A 53 22.16 16.14 -0.46
N LEU A 54 22.98 15.77 -1.44
CA LEU A 54 23.04 14.37 -1.90
C LEU A 54 23.38 13.41 -0.76
N ALA A 55 24.26 13.81 0.17
CA ALA A 55 24.59 13.03 1.36
C ALA A 55 23.37 12.79 2.26
N LYS A 56 22.54 13.81 2.49
CA LYS A 56 21.29 13.68 3.27
C LYS A 56 20.26 12.78 2.58
N VAL A 57 20.20 12.78 1.25
CA VAL A 57 19.31 11.88 0.49
C VAL A 57 19.79 10.42 0.60
N MET A 58 21.09 10.17 0.49
CA MET A 58 21.66 8.83 0.65
C MET A 58 21.41 8.29 2.05
N ASP A 59 21.68 9.10 3.09
CA ASP A 59 21.37 8.77 4.47
C ASP A 59 19.89 8.45 4.67
N MET A 60 18.99 9.22 4.06
CA MET A 60 17.56 8.94 4.10
C MET A 60 17.20 7.59 3.51
N MET A 61 17.78 7.23 2.37
CA MET A 61 17.52 5.93 1.72
C MET A 61 17.96 4.76 2.59
N ASP A 62 19.09 4.90 3.30
CA ASP A 62 19.61 3.88 4.21
C ASP A 62 18.73 3.66 5.45
N HIS A 63 17.91 4.65 5.82
CA HIS A 63 16.93 4.55 6.91
C HIS A 63 15.51 4.20 6.43
N MET A 64 15.24 4.29 5.13
CA MET A 64 13.88 4.17 4.58
C MET A 64 13.36 2.72 4.48
N TRP A 65 14.25 1.73 4.42
CA TRP A 65 13.86 0.32 4.21
C TRP A 65 12.97 -0.23 5.34
N ILE A 66 13.14 0.21 6.59
CA ILE A 66 12.31 -0.26 7.70
C ILE A 66 10.88 0.27 7.61
N PRO A 67 10.65 1.60 7.50
CA PRO A 67 9.33 2.14 7.21
C PRO A 67 8.67 1.48 5.99
N VAL A 68 9.45 1.22 4.92
CA VAL A 68 8.95 0.57 3.71
C VAL A 68 8.48 -0.86 3.98
N ILE A 69 9.23 -1.66 4.75
CA ILE A 69 8.79 -3.01 5.12
C ILE A 69 7.55 -2.94 6.01
N VAL A 70 7.56 -2.12 7.06
CA VAL A 70 6.45 -2.09 8.02
C VAL A 70 5.15 -1.61 7.36
N ILE A 71 5.22 -0.51 6.59
CA ILE A 71 4.03 0.11 6.00
C ILE A 71 3.64 -0.62 4.70
N GLY A 72 4.64 -1.00 3.90
CA GLY A 72 4.44 -1.63 2.59
C GLY A 72 3.94 -3.07 2.70
N THR A 73 4.53 -3.89 3.57
CA THR A 73 4.22 -5.33 3.62
C THR A 73 2.73 -5.59 3.90
N ALA A 74 2.13 -4.92 4.89
CA ALA A 74 0.72 -5.15 5.21
C ALA A 74 -0.22 -4.77 4.05
N GLY A 75 0.02 -3.63 3.40
CA GLY A 75 -0.75 -3.19 2.24
C GLY A 75 -0.61 -4.14 1.04
N THR A 76 0.63 -4.55 0.75
CA THR A 76 0.94 -5.47 -0.34
C THR A 76 0.36 -6.86 -0.11
N CYS A 77 0.42 -7.41 1.11
CA CYS A 77 -0.16 -8.71 1.44
C CYS A 77 -1.68 -8.73 1.23
N GLY A 78 -2.37 -7.66 1.62
CA GLY A 78 -3.81 -7.51 1.37
C GLY A 78 -4.14 -7.49 -0.12
N LEU A 79 -3.37 -6.71 -0.88
CA LEU A 79 -3.57 -6.55 -2.32
C LEU A 79 -3.33 -7.86 -3.09
N ILE A 80 -2.24 -8.58 -2.76
CA ILE A 80 -1.92 -9.89 -3.36
C ILE A 80 -3.06 -10.87 -3.12
N ARG A 81 -3.61 -10.90 -1.90
CA ARG A 81 -4.70 -11.83 -1.54
C ARG A 81 -5.97 -11.53 -2.36
N VAL A 82 -6.36 -10.27 -2.46
CA VAL A 82 -7.54 -9.86 -3.23
C VAL A 82 -7.34 -10.18 -4.71
N MET A 83 -6.21 -9.77 -5.30
CA MET A 83 -5.89 -10.04 -6.70
C MET A 83 -5.88 -11.54 -7.01
N ARG A 84 -5.30 -12.35 -6.12
CA ARG A 84 -5.27 -13.80 -6.26
C ARG A 84 -6.67 -14.41 -6.20
N GLY A 85 -7.52 -13.97 -5.27
CA GLY A 85 -8.91 -14.41 -5.20
C GLY A 85 -9.63 -14.16 -6.53
N CYS A 86 -9.57 -12.91 -7.02
CA CYS A 86 -10.15 -12.54 -8.29
C CYS A 86 -9.58 -13.34 -9.48
N LEU A 87 -8.26 -13.58 -9.51
CA LEU A 87 -7.64 -14.41 -10.55
C LEU A 87 -8.17 -15.85 -10.54
N LEU A 88 -8.25 -16.47 -9.35
CA LEU A 88 -8.70 -17.85 -9.21
C LEU A 88 -10.16 -18.02 -9.64
N ASP A 89 -11.02 -17.03 -9.35
CA ASP A 89 -12.41 -17.01 -9.77
C ASP A 89 -12.52 -16.83 -11.29
N GLU A 90 -11.75 -15.91 -11.87
CA GLU A 90 -11.81 -15.60 -13.30
C GLU A 90 -11.27 -16.75 -14.17
N LEU A 91 -10.27 -17.47 -13.69
CA LEU A 91 -9.68 -18.64 -14.36
C LEU A 91 -10.69 -19.79 -14.58
N ARG A 92 -11.76 -19.86 -13.78
CA ARG A 92 -12.78 -20.91 -13.86
C ARG A 92 -13.91 -20.58 -14.84
N LYS A 93 -13.90 -19.40 -15.46
CA LYS A 93 -14.97 -18.96 -16.37
C LYS A 93 -14.85 -19.59 -17.76
N GLN A 94 -16.00 -19.85 -18.37
CA GLN A 94 -16.09 -20.57 -19.65
C GLN A 94 -15.27 -19.91 -20.78
N TYR A 95 -15.23 -18.58 -20.86
CA TYR A 95 -14.48 -17.92 -21.92
C TYR A 95 -12.96 -18.14 -21.82
N VAL A 96 -12.42 -18.35 -20.61
CA VAL A 96 -11.01 -18.71 -20.38
C VAL A 96 -10.77 -20.17 -20.77
N ILE A 97 -11.65 -21.07 -20.35
CA ILE A 97 -11.59 -22.51 -20.68
C ILE A 97 -11.65 -22.70 -22.19
N THR A 98 -12.58 -22.03 -22.87
CA THR A 98 -12.73 -22.09 -24.33
C THR A 98 -11.50 -21.51 -25.05
N ALA A 99 -10.94 -20.40 -24.57
CA ALA A 99 -9.71 -19.84 -25.14
C ALA A 99 -8.50 -20.77 -24.96
N ARG A 100 -8.39 -21.46 -23.83
CA ARG A 100 -7.40 -22.51 -23.60
C ARG A 100 -7.60 -23.69 -24.56
N ALA A 101 -8.84 -24.16 -24.73
CA ALA A 101 -9.16 -25.24 -25.67
C ALA A 101 -8.85 -24.88 -27.14
N LYS A 102 -8.92 -23.59 -27.50
CA LYS A 102 -8.52 -23.07 -28.81
C LYS A 102 -7.00 -22.96 -29.02
N GLY A 103 -6.18 -23.41 -28.06
CA GLY A 103 -4.71 -23.44 -28.18
C GLY A 103 -4.02 -22.09 -27.96
N VAL A 104 -4.66 -21.12 -27.32
CA VAL A 104 -4.00 -19.86 -26.93
C VAL A 104 -2.91 -20.16 -25.90
N SER A 105 -1.69 -19.67 -26.12
CA SER A 105 -0.58 -19.86 -25.18
C SER A 105 -0.90 -19.31 -23.79
N GLU A 106 -0.52 -20.04 -22.73
CA GLU A 106 -0.89 -19.69 -21.34
C GLU A 106 -0.51 -18.26 -20.96
N ARG A 107 0.68 -17.78 -21.35
CA ARG A 107 1.10 -16.40 -21.07
C ARG A 107 0.16 -15.38 -21.71
N LYS A 108 -0.20 -15.58 -22.99
CA LYS A 108 -1.13 -14.70 -23.70
C LYS A 108 -2.54 -14.81 -23.15
N LEU A 109 -2.97 -16.01 -22.77
CA LEU A 109 -4.26 -16.27 -22.14
C LEU A 109 -4.38 -15.49 -20.83
N LEU A 110 -3.43 -15.66 -19.90
CA LEU A 110 -3.46 -15.06 -18.58
C LEU A 110 -3.49 -13.52 -18.62
N PHE A 111 -2.57 -12.90 -19.35
CA PHE A 111 -2.47 -11.44 -19.42
C PHE A 111 -3.65 -10.80 -20.17
N LYS A 112 -4.20 -11.47 -21.18
CA LYS A 112 -5.29 -10.92 -21.99
C LYS A 112 -6.65 -11.03 -21.32
N TYR A 113 -6.87 -12.07 -20.53
CA TYR A 113 -8.19 -12.45 -20.02
C TYR A 113 -8.32 -12.25 -18.50
N PRO A 114 -7.89 -13.18 -17.63
CA PRO A 114 -8.16 -13.07 -16.20
C PRO A 114 -7.41 -11.94 -15.50
N VAL A 115 -6.15 -11.66 -15.88
CA VAL A 115 -5.35 -10.59 -15.24
C VAL A 115 -5.95 -9.21 -15.47
N ARG A 116 -6.49 -8.97 -16.67
CA ARG A 116 -7.13 -7.69 -16.99
C ARG A 116 -8.34 -7.38 -16.08
N ILE A 117 -9.02 -8.40 -15.59
CA ILE A 117 -10.19 -8.24 -14.71
C ILE A 117 -9.75 -8.22 -13.25
N ALA A 118 -8.81 -9.10 -12.88
CA ALA A 118 -8.33 -9.21 -11.51
C ALA A 118 -7.48 -8.01 -11.03
N ILE A 119 -7.09 -7.10 -11.93
CA ILE A 119 -6.42 -5.84 -11.57
C ILE A 119 -7.40 -4.73 -11.15
N ASN A 120 -8.70 -4.87 -11.43
CA ASN A 120 -9.70 -3.86 -11.08
C ASN A 120 -9.64 -3.47 -9.59
N PRO A 121 -9.56 -4.40 -8.61
CA PRO A 121 -9.41 -4.04 -7.20
C PRO A 121 -8.16 -3.20 -6.92
N ILE A 122 -7.06 -3.44 -7.63
CA ILE A 122 -5.83 -2.64 -7.49
C ILE A 122 -6.14 -1.21 -7.90
N ILE A 123 -6.74 -1.02 -9.06
CA ILE A 123 -7.08 0.31 -9.59
C ILE A 123 -8.06 1.03 -8.67
N SER A 124 -9.10 0.34 -8.18
CA SER A 124 -10.07 0.89 -7.23
C SER A 124 -9.43 1.40 -5.94
N THR A 125 -8.32 0.78 -5.50
CA THR A 125 -7.62 1.20 -4.28
C THR A 125 -6.62 2.33 -4.50
N ILE A 126 -6.22 2.63 -5.75
CA ILE A 126 -5.25 3.71 -6.05
C ILE A 126 -5.78 5.07 -5.57
N GLY A 127 -7.10 5.28 -5.57
CA GLY A 127 -7.69 6.53 -5.11
C GLY A 127 -7.38 6.85 -3.64
N TRP A 128 -7.18 5.83 -2.82
CA TRP A 128 -6.80 6.00 -1.41
C TRP A 128 -5.32 6.30 -1.21
N THR A 129 -4.48 6.18 -2.24
CA THR A 129 -3.04 6.45 -2.13
C THR A 129 -2.77 7.92 -1.85
N LEU A 130 -3.51 8.84 -2.49
CA LEU A 130 -3.32 10.28 -2.30
C LEU A 130 -3.50 10.73 -0.84
N PRO A 131 -4.64 10.48 -0.16
CA PRO A 131 -4.79 10.84 1.25
C PRO A 131 -3.82 10.06 2.16
N ARG A 132 -3.44 8.83 1.79
CA ARG A 132 -2.44 8.04 2.52
C ARG A 132 -1.03 8.62 2.45
N ILE A 133 -0.65 9.33 1.38
CA ILE A 133 0.66 9.99 1.31
C ILE A 133 0.76 11.09 2.38
N ILE A 134 -0.33 11.82 2.61
CA ILE A 134 -0.38 12.89 3.62
C ILE A 134 -0.46 12.27 5.02
N SER A 135 -1.56 11.57 5.33
CA SER A 135 -1.83 11.08 6.68
C SER A 135 -0.93 9.91 7.10
N GLY A 136 -0.54 9.06 6.14
CA GLY A 136 0.27 7.88 6.39
C GLY A 136 -0.34 6.90 7.40
N ALA A 137 0.50 6.02 7.93
CA ALA A 137 0.15 5.17 9.07
C ALA A 137 0.49 5.91 10.37
N THR A 138 -0.36 6.84 10.82
CA THR A 138 -0.10 7.75 11.96
C THR A 138 0.50 7.06 13.19
N ILE A 139 -0.11 5.96 13.67
CA ILE A 139 0.38 5.26 14.86
C ILE A 139 1.76 4.66 14.60
N THR A 140 1.97 4.08 13.42
CA THR A 140 3.26 3.50 13.02
C THR A 140 4.34 4.58 12.88
N ALA A 141 3.98 5.75 12.33
CA ALA A 141 4.86 6.90 12.23
C ALA A 141 5.25 7.46 13.60
N VAL A 142 4.34 7.45 14.58
CA VAL A 142 4.67 7.81 15.97
C VAL A 142 5.68 6.81 16.57
N VAL A 143 5.45 5.50 16.39
CA VAL A 143 6.35 4.45 16.91
C VAL A 143 7.75 4.53 16.29
N LEU A 144 7.82 4.72 14.97
CA LEU A 144 9.08 4.82 14.23
C LEU A 144 9.68 6.24 14.30
N SER A 145 9.09 7.19 15.04
CA SER A 145 9.54 8.59 15.11
C SER A 145 9.71 9.24 13.74
N LEU A 146 8.82 8.95 12.79
CA LEU A 146 8.91 9.45 11.42
C LEU A 146 8.42 10.91 11.33
N PRO A 147 9.14 11.78 10.60
CA PRO A 147 8.76 13.18 10.39
C PRO A 147 7.66 13.28 9.31
N THR A 148 6.48 12.73 9.57
CA THR A 148 5.32 12.77 8.66
C THR A 148 4.20 13.65 9.21
N THR A 149 3.17 13.91 8.39
CA THR A 149 2.06 14.78 8.83
C THR A 149 1.04 14.08 9.74
N GLY A 150 0.99 12.74 9.72
CA GLY A 150 0.10 11.95 10.60
C GLY A 150 0.28 12.26 12.09
N PRO A 151 1.51 12.19 12.64
CA PRO A 151 1.79 12.58 14.02
C PRO A 151 1.42 14.04 14.34
N LEU A 152 1.55 14.96 13.37
CA LEU A 152 1.14 16.37 13.54
C LEU A 152 -0.38 16.50 13.67
N LEU A 153 -1.14 15.81 12.81
CA LEU A 153 -2.60 15.74 12.91
C LEU A 153 -3.03 15.15 14.26
N LEU A 154 -2.40 14.06 14.72
CA LEU A 154 -2.72 13.46 16.02
C LEU A 154 -2.47 14.44 17.17
N ARG A 155 -1.37 15.20 17.12
CA ARG A 155 -1.06 16.24 18.12
C ARG A 155 -2.12 17.34 18.10
N ALA A 156 -2.48 17.86 16.92
CA ALA A 156 -3.51 18.89 16.77
C ALA A 156 -4.86 18.45 17.36
N LEU A 157 -5.27 17.20 17.10
CA LEU A 157 -6.50 16.64 17.68
C LEU A 157 -6.43 16.54 19.21
N LYS A 158 -5.30 16.10 19.77
CA LYS A 158 -5.10 15.99 21.22
C LYS A 158 -5.04 17.35 21.92
N SER A 159 -4.42 18.34 21.27
CA SER A 159 -4.33 19.71 21.78
C SER A 159 -5.57 20.55 21.47
N GLN A 160 -6.59 19.95 20.84
CA GLN A 160 -7.80 20.63 20.39
C GLN A 160 -7.53 21.87 19.51
N ASP A 161 -6.45 21.85 18.73
CA ASP A 161 -6.18 22.85 17.72
C ASP A 161 -7.10 22.59 16.51
N MET A 162 -8.32 23.11 16.60
CA MET A 162 -9.38 22.88 15.61
C MET A 162 -9.05 23.48 14.25
N TYR A 163 -8.27 24.57 14.21
CA TYR A 163 -7.86 25.17 12.95
C TYR A 163 -6.88 24.25 12.21
N LEU A 164 -5.82 23.81 12.88
CA LEU A 164 -4.83 22.92 12.29
C LEU A 164 -5.44 21.56 11.93
N ALA A 165 -6.21 20.97 12.84
CA ALA A 165 -6.89 19.70 12.59
C ALA A 165 -7.92 19.82 11.45
N GLY A 166 -8.70 20.90 11.42
CA GLY A 166 -9.67 21.19 10.36
C GLY A 166 -9.00 21.34 8.99
N SER A 167 -7.88 22.05 8.89
CA SER A 167 -7.12 22.18 7.65
C SER A 167 -6.61 20.83 7.12
N PHE A 168 -6.08 19.98 8.01
CA PHE A 168 -5.68 18.62 7.62
C PHE A 168 -6.87 17.79 7.13
N ILE A 169 -7.99 17.80 7.85
CA ILE A 169 -9.19 17.03 7.47
C ILE A 169 -9.72 17.51 6.12
N LEU A 170 -9.75 18.82 5.88
CA LEU A 170 -10.17 19.40 4.60
C LEU A 170 -9.28 18.91 3.46
N ILE A 171 -7.95 19.00 3.61
CA ILE A 171 -6.99 18.52 2.60
C ILE A 171 -7.18 17.02 2.34
N LEU A 172 -7.31 16.21 3.40
CA LEU A 172 -7.53 14.77 3.28
C LEU A 172 -8.85 14.45 2.56
N ALA A 173 -9.93 15.17 2.88
CA ALA A 173 -11.22 15.01 2.21
C ALA A 173 -11.13 15.37 0.73
N THR A 174 -10.52 16.51 0.39
CA THR A 174 -10.31 16.92 -1.01
C THR A 174 -9.47 15.91 -1.78
N LEU A 175 -8.34 15.45 -1.22
CA LEU A 175 -7.50 14.42 -1.83
C LEU A 175 -8.22 13.08 -1.98
N THR A 176 -9.11 12.74 -1.05
CA THR A 176 -9.93 11.53 -1.14
C THR A 176 -10.90 11.64 -2.31
N VAL A 177 -11.58 12.76 -2.48
CA VAL A 177 -12.50 12.97 -3.63
C VAL A 177 -11.74 12.92 -4.94
N ILE A 178 -10.60 13.62 -5.05
CA ILE A 178 -9.75 13.61 -6.25
C ILE A 178 -9.24 12.19 -6.53
N GLY A 179 -8.76 11.49 -5.51
CA GLY A 179 -8.25 10.13 -5.65
C GLY A 179 -9.32 9.15 -6.12
N THR A 180 -10.52 9.20 -5.51
CA THR A 180 -11.66 8.36 -5.93
C THR A 180 -12.05 8.65 -7.38
N LEU A 181 -12.11 9.93 -7.77
CA LEU A 181 -12.40 10.31 -9.16
C LEU A 181 -11.36 9.74 -10.14
N ILE A 182 -10.06 9.82 -9.80
CA ILE A 182 -8.98 9.23 -10.61
C ILE A 182 -9.18 7.72 -10.72
N SER A 183 -9.48 7.04 -9.62
CA SER A 183 -9.76 5.60 -9.60
C SER A 183 -10.92 5.25 -10.54
N ASP A 184 -12.04 5.97 -10.47
CA ASP A 184 -13.22 5.72 -11.30
C ASP A 184 -12.92 5.92 -12.79
N ILE A 185 -12.18 6.96 -13.14
CA ILE A 185 -11.75 7.21 -14.53
C ILE A 185 -10.85 6.07 -15.03
N LEU A 186 -9.89 5.63 -14.21
CA LEU A 186 -8.98 4.53 -14.56
C LEU A 186 -9.74 3.20 -14.74
N LEU A 187 -10.74 2.93 -13.91
CA LEU A 187 -11.59 1.74 -14.03
C LEU A 187 -12.36 1.74 -15.34
N VAL A 188 -13.00 2.86 -15.69
CA VAL A 188 -13.75 2.99 -16.96
C VAL A 188 -12.82 2.85 -18.18
N TRP A 189 -11.59 3.35 -18.09
CA TRP A 189 -10.62 3.26 -19.18
C TRP A 189 -10.07 1.83 -19.36
N LEU A 190 -9.76 1.14 -18.26
CA LEU A 190 -9.19 -0.20 -18.32
C LEU A 190 -10.24 -1.28 -18.61
N ASP A 191 -11.42 -1.17 -18.00
CA ASP A 191 -12.51 -2.12 -18.13
C ASP A 191 -13.65 -1.58 -19.00
N PRO A 192 -13.68 -1.93 -20.31
CA PRO A 192 -14.73 -1.51 -21.21
C PRO A 192 -16.10 -2.09 -20.85
N ARG A 193 -16.21 -3.13 -19.99
CA ARG A 193 -17.50 -3.71 -19.55
C ARG A 193 -18.31 -2.72 -18.72
N ILE A 194 -17.65 -1.91 -17.90
CA ILE A 194 -18.28 -0.82 -17.12
C ILE A 194 -18.98 0.17 -18.05
N ARG A 195 -18.50 0.31 -19.29
CA ARG A 195 -19.10 1.20 -20.30
C ARG A 195 -20.39 0.63 -20.92
N TYR A 196 -20.59 -0.69 -20.87
CA TYR A 196 -21.77 -1.36 -21.46
C TYR A 196 -22.94 -1.44 -20.49
N GLU A 197 -22.72 -1.57 -19.18
CA GLU A 197 -23.80 -1.53 -18.17
C GLU A 197 -24.54 -0.19 -18.13
N ARG A 198 -23.88 0.92 -18.50
CA ARG A 198 -24.51 2.26 -18.53
C ARG A 198 -25.34 2.52 -19.79
N ARG A 199 -25.40 1.56 -20.72
CA ARG A 199 -26.15 1.65 -21.99
C ARG A 199 -27.43 0.81 -22.01
N GLU A 200 -27.72 0.11 -20.93
CA GLU A 200 -29.04 -0.49 -20.62
C GLU A 200 -29.73 0.35 -19.53
#